data_AF-A0A3D1B9K3-F1
#
_entry.id   AF-A0A3D1B9K3-F1
#
_cell.length_a   1.000
_cell.length_b   1.000
_cell.length_c   1.000
_cell.angle_alpha   90.00
_cell.angle_beta   90.00
_cell.angle_gamma   90.00
#
_symmetry.space_group_name_H-M   'P 1'
#
loop_
_entity.id
_entity.type
_entity.pdbx_description
1 polymer ?
#
loop_
_entity_poly.entity_id
_entity_poly.type
_entity_poly.pdbx_seq_one_letter_code
_entity_poly.pdbx_strand_id
1 'polypeptide(L)'
;RRNAEANGNGDLLVQRAIRAPSHCDFTYQEQVEAMAAMLQWDQQGIKPAGDEVLNPRVVANPAYGCQFTRNDGTQNRTSLPACPGS
;
A
#
# COMPACT_ATOMS: atom_id res chain seq x y z
N ARG A 1 -0.62 -9.38 8.85
CA ARG A 1 -0.38 -10.59 8.03
C ARG A 1 -0.36 -11.90 8.83
N ARG A 2 0.69 -12.19 9.64
CA ARG A 2 0.83 -13.47 10.37
C ARG A 2 -0.41 -13.88 11.17
N ASN A 3 -1.01 -12.95 11.91
CA ASN A 3 -2.24 -13.24 12.67
C ASN A 3 -3.42 -13.57 11.76
N ALA A 4 -3.57 -12.91 10.61
CA ALA A 4 -4.63 -13.22 9.67
C ALA A 4 -4.45 -14.64 9.09
N GLU A 5 -3.22 -15.01 8.75
CA GLU A 5 -2.88 -16.37 8.27
C GLU A 5 -3.14 -17.43 9.35
N ALA A 6 -2.68 -17.18 10.59
CA ALA A 6 -2.89 -18.09 11.72
C ALA A 6 -4.37 -18.32 12.05
N ASN A 7 -5.25 -17.37 11.70
CA ASN A 7 -6.69 -17.47 11.88
C ASN A 7 -7.44 -17.91 10.59
N GLY A 8 -6.74 -18.33 9.53
CA GLY A 8 -7.36 -18.75 8.27
C GLY A 8 -7.95 -17.61 7.43
N ASN A 9 -7.71 -16.35 7.82
CA ASN A 9 -8.23 -15.14 7.15
C ASN A 9 -7.21 -14.49 6.21
N GLY A 10 -6.12 -15.19 5.87
CA GLY A 10 -5.06 -14.65 5.02
C GLY A 10 -5.56 -14.17 3.67
N ASP A 11 -6.56 -14.84 3.11
CA ASP A 11 -7.15 -14.48 1.83
C ASP A 11 -8.03 -13.23 1.87
N LEU A 12 -8.51 -12.83 3.05
CA LEU A 12 -9.33 -11.63 3.27
C LEU A 12 -8.50 -10.37 3.58
N LEU A 13 -7.17 -10.49 3.59
CA LEU A 13 -6.27 -9.37 3.90
C LEU A 13 -5.32 -9.07 2.74
N VAL A 14 -5.45 -7.86 2.21
CA VAL A 14 -4.44 -7.23 1.37
C VAL A 14 -3.92 -5.98 2.09
N GLN A 15 -2.61 -5.79 2.10
CA GLN A 15 -1.98 -4.61 2.71
C GLN A 15 -1.23 -3.86 1.63
N ARG A 16 -1.23 -2.53 1.70
CA ARG A 16 -0.51 -1.64 0.79
C ARG A 16 0.34 -0.69 1.63
N ALA A 17 1.63 -0.62 1.32
CA ALA A 17 2.56 0.29 1.95
C ALA A 17 2.51 1.64 1.22
N ILE A 18 2.43 2.72 1.99
CA ILE A 18 2.45 4.10 1.50
C ILE A 18 3.62 4.82 2.16
N ARG A 19 4.37 5.58 1.36
CA ARG A 19 5.43 6.46 1.84
C ARG A 19 4.83 7.80 2.19
N ALA A 20 5.03 8.24 3.42
CA ALA A 20 4.53 9.51 3.90
C ALA A 20 5.48 10.11 4.96
N PRO A 21 5.56 11.43 5.08
CA PRO A 21 6.41 12.08 6.07
C PRO A 21 5.89 11.94 7.50
N SER A 22 4.60 11.59 7.69
CA SER A 22 3.97 11.39 9.00
C SER A 22 3.00 10.20 9.01
N HIS A 23 2.52 9.84 10.21
CA HIS A 23 1.48 8.83 10.40
C HIS A 23 0.14 9.30 9.84
N CYS A 24 -0.61 8.38 9.20
CA CYS A 24 -1.90 8.63 8.54
C CYS A 24 -1.89 9.69 7.42
N ASP A 25 -0.73 10.08 6.91
CA ASP A 25 -0.59 11.14 5.92
C ASP A 25 -0.77 10.62 4.48
N PHE A 26 -1.95 10.06 4.21
CA PHE A 26 -2.38 9.56 2.90
C PHE A 26 -2.94 10.68 2.04
N THR A 27 -2.59 10.75 0.76
CA THR A 27 -3.22 11.71 -0.15
C THR A 27 -4.68 11.34 -0.38
N TYR A 28 -5.48 12.31 -0.83
CA TYR A 28 -6.87 12.05 -1.21
C TYR A 28 -6.94 10.98 -2.31
N GLN A 29 -6.04 11.03 -3.29
CA GLN A 29 -5.99 10.05 -4.37
C GLN A 29 -5.70 8.63 -3.86
N GLU A 30 -4.76 8.45 -2.94
CA GLU A 30 -4.45 7.14 -2.35
C GLU A 30 -5.65 6.55 -1.60
N GLN A 31 -6.38 7.40 -0.87
CA GLN A 31 -7.60 6.99 -0.17
C GLN A 31 -8.70 6.55 -1.15
N VAL A 32 -8.91 7.32 -2.23
CA VAL A 32 -9.88 6.99 -3.28
C VAL A 32 -9.51 5.68 -3.98
N GLU A 33 -8.25 5.50 -4.37
CA GLU A 33 -7.78 4.27 -5.03
C GLU A 33 -7.84 3.05 -4.10
N ALA A 34 -7.55 3.21 -2.82
CA ALA A 34 -7.69 2.15 -1.83
C ALA A 34 -9.16 1.75 -1.62
N MET A 35 -10.05 2.74 -1.48
CA MET A 35 -11.49 2.51 -1.33
C MET A 35 -12.09 1.85 -2.58
N ALA A 36 -11.79 2.37 -3.77
CA ALA A 36 -12.28 1.81 -5.02
C ALA A 36 -11.85 0.36 -5.20
N ALA A 37 -10.59 0.02 -4.87
CA ALA A 37 -10.09 -1.33 -4.97
C ALA A 37 -10.72 -2.29 -3.93
N MET A 38 -11.00 -1.80 -2.70
CA MET A 38 -11.76 -2.54 -1.69
C MET A 38 -13.19 -2.84 -2.19
N LEU A 39 -13.88 -1.85 -2.75
CA LEU A 39 -15.24 -2.02 -3.29
C LEU A 39 -15.27 -2.96 -4.49
N GLN A 40 -14.30 -2.88 -5.40
CA GLN A 40 -14.17 -3.84 -6.52
C GLN A 40 -13.95 -5.27 -6.01
N TRP A 41 -13.19 -5.42 -4.94
CA TRP A 41 -12.98 -6.75 -4.35
C TRP A 41 -14.27 -7.29 -3.74
N ASP A 42 -14.93 -6.50 -2.90
CA ASP A 42 -16.16 -6.88 -2.21
C ASP A 42 -17.30 -7.19 -3.20
N GLN A 43 -17.49 -6.33 -4.20
CA GLN A 43 -18.63 -6.39 -5.11
C GLN A 43 -18.41 -7.29 -6.33
N GLN A 44 -17.16 -7.43 -6.79
CA GLN A 44 -16.84 -8.11 -8.05
C GLN A 44 -15.85 -9.27 -7.87
N GLY A 45 -15.36 -9.50 -6.65
CA GLY A 45 -14.37 -10.55 -6.37
C GLY A 45 -12.96 -10.25 -6.92
N ILE A 46 -12.72 -9.04 -7.44
CA ILE A 46 -11.42 -8.66 -8.02
C ILE A 46 -10.45 -8.32 -6.89
N LYS A 47 -9.63 -9.30 -6.49
CA LYS A 47 -8.65 -9.13 -5.41
C LYS A 47 -7.62 -8.05 -5.77
N PRO A 48 -7.41 -7.03 -4.92
CA PRO A 48 -6.48 -5.96 -5.20
C PRO A 48 -5.03 -6.44 -5.09
N ALA A 49 -4.15 -5.81 -5.85
CA ALA A 49 -2.71 -5.90 -5.58
C ALA A 49 -2.39 -5.32 -4.19
N GLY A 50 -1.37 -5.89 -3.55
CA GLY A 50 -0.79 -5.38 -2.30
C GLY A 50 0.67 -5.78 -2.16
N ASP A 51 1.27 -5.35 -1.06
CA ASP A 51 2.68 -5.54 -0.74
C ASP A 51 2.92 -6.79 0.13
N GLU A 52 4.11 -7.37 -0.08
CA GLU A 52 4.71 -8.36 0.80
C GLU A 52 5.30 -7.68 2.04
N VAL A 53 4.73 -7.95 3.21
CA VAL A 53 5.07 -7.24 4.46
C VAL A 53 5.88 -8.08 5.45
N LEU A 54 6.11 -9.37 5.15
CA LEU A 54 6.77 -10.31 6.05
C LEU A 54 8.19 -10.64 5.63
N ASN A 55 8.50 -10.60 4.33
CA ASN A 55 9.84 -10.87 3.83
C ASN A 55 10.77 -9.65 4.07
N PRO A 56 11.77 -9.75 4.97
CA PRO A 56 12.63 -8.62 5.30
C PRO A 56 13.46 -8.12 4.11
N ARG A 57 13.81 -9.01 3.16
CA ARG A 57 14.54 -8.61 1.95
C ARG A 57 13.68 -7.75 1.02
N VAL A 58 12.38 -8.02 0.95
CA VAL A 58 11.44 -7.20 0.16
C VAL A 58 11.21 -5.86 0.84
N VAL A 59 10.96 -5.86 2.15
CA VAL A 59 10.73 -4.63 2.93
C VAL A 59 11.96 -3.71 2.94
N ALA A 60 13.17 -4.27 2.92
CA ALA A 60 14.41 -3.50 2.86
C ALA A 60 14.72 -2.91 1.47
N ASN A 61 13.93 -3.23 0.44
CA ASN A 61 14.16 -2.70 -0.90
C ASN A 61 13.94 -1.17 -0.92
N PRO A 62 14.87 -0.37 -1.48
CA PRO A 62 14.71 1.08 -1.63
C PRO A 62 13.47 1.53 -2.43
N ALA A 63 12.80 0.63 -3.14
CA ALA A 63 11.53 0.85 -3.85
C ALA A 63 10.28 0.38 -3.07
N TYR A 64 10.43 -0.24 -1.88
CA TYR A 64 9.29 -0.75 -1.10
C TYR A 64 8.29 0.38 -0.75
N GLY A 65 6.99 0.13 -0.97
CA GLY A 65 5.92 1.12 -0.78
C GLY A 65 5.79 2.16 -1.89
N CYS A 66 6.58 2.09 -2.96
CA CYS A 66 6.43 3.00 -4.11
C CYS A 66 5.17 2.75 -4.93
N GLN A 67 4.78 1.48 -5.09
CA GLN A 67 3.70 1.06 -5.99
C GLN A 67 2.38 1.78 -5.73
N PHE A 68 2.03 1.98 -4.46
CA PHE A 68 0.76 2.60 -4.06
C PHE A 68 0.91 4.05 -3.60
N THR A 69 2.14 4.58 -3.55
CA THR A 69 2.38 5.99 -3.20
C THR A 69 2.06 6.88 -4.39
N ARG A 70 1.39 8.00 -4.14
CA ARG A 70 1.17 9.08 -5.11
C ARG A 70 1.95 10.31 -4.68
N ASN A 71 3.05 10.59 -5.38
CA ASN A 71 3.86 11.79 -5.18
C ASN A 71 3.33 12.93 -6.06
N ASP A 72 2.10 13.35 -5.78
CA ASP A 72 1.39 14.41 -6.53
C ASP A 72 1.84 15.84 -6.14
N GLY A 73 2.82 15.97 -5.25
CA GLY A 73 3.32 17.25 -4.74
C GLY A 73 2.48 17.86 -3.62
N THR A 74 1.41 17.20 -3.18
CA THR A 74 0.62 17.61 -2.00
C THR A 74 1.26 17.08 -0.71
N GLN A 75 0.74 17.47 0.47
CA GLN A 75 1.11 16.92 1.78
C GLN A 75 2.61 16.68 2.01
N ASN A 76 3.45 17.65 1.61
CA ASN A 76 4.91 17.59 1.74
C ASN A 76 5.58 16.35 1.09
N ARG A 77 4.94 15.73 0.09
CA ARG A 77 5.46 14.57 -0.66
C ARG A 77 6.74 14.88 -1.43
N THR A 78 7.01 16.16 -1.67
CA THR A 78 8.27 16.66 -2.26
C THR A 78 9.51 16.33 -1.41
N SER A 79 9.34 16.09 -0.10
CA SER A 79 10.43 15.72 0.80
C SER A 79 10.73 14.21 0.83
N LEU A 80 9.88 13.39 0.23
CA LEU A 80 10.09 11.94 0.19
C LEU A 80 11.18 11.58 -0.82
N PRO A 81 12.03 10.58 -0.51
CA PRO A 81 12.93 10.02 -1.50
C PRO A 81 12.15 9.57 -2.74
N ALA A 82 12.66 9.92 -3.91
CA ALA A 82 12.08 9.50 -5.17
C ALA A 82 11.96 7.98 -5.22
N CYS A 83 10.86 7.50 -5.79
CA CYS A 83 10.76 6.09 -6.12
C CYS A 83 11.76 5.77 -7.23
N PRO A 84 12.65 4.77 -7.04
CA PRO A 84 13.55 4.34 -8.10
C PRO A 84 12.70 3.98 -9.32
N GLY A 85 13.10 4.45 -10.51
CA GLY A 85 12.41 4.13 -11.75
C GLY A 85 12.30 2.61 -11.90
N SER A 86 11.09 2.15 -12.22
CA SER A 86 10.75 0.75 -12.53
C SER A 86 11.60 0.17 -13.64
#